data_AF-A0A6C0EV85-F1
#
_entry.id   AF-A0A6C0EV85-F1
#
_cell.length_a   1.000
_cell.length_b   1.000
_cell.length_c   1.000
_cell.angle_alpha   90.00
_cell.angle_beta   90.00
_cell.angle_gamma   90.00
#
_symmetry.space_group_name_H-M   'P 1'
#
loop_
_entity.id
_entity.type
_entity.pdbx_description
1 polymer ?
#
loop_
_entity_poly.entity_id
_entity_poly.type
_entity_poly.pdbx_seq_one_letter_code
_entity_poly.pdbx_strand_id
1 'polypeptide(L)'
;MSTVSNCPIRKIEMEIHEKSDKQFPETNTGPNPTSNSNPIPNVSIMDANTIISNTPIVAAPSPPKTECIICCEKYNRSTHAPIACQACGFEACRQCHATVILDPANHIPNCMECHKEFPREFLVENFTQKFVTQDWKKHRETIMFQKEKALLPTRQRVAELVQRKDTLRDEEAKLAAEIAELETRRRTIATEKQRIDYRIRVGPAADTEGGAGATTQQRAAFVRPCPNTEANCRGFLSTQWKCNLCNMWACKDCHEMKGAEQDVEHTCHPDNLASAKLIDAETRGCPKCGARVFKISGCNQMFCTACNDCAFDWVTGRIETVIHNPHYYEFQRQRNSGEAPRVAGDILCGREIDQNTSRIMLTHFPMEVISGCIPVWRTTNREFYTYAPNQFQHIKTQKEKWDAFCEDCVTNKKGIFIGVDRVVIDGQQRKIRKILTISRSVLFRKLQFQAICRTIIDLRLVWIPRFAIDPLRHNEELGVNYLLGKITEKEFATALQRSDKNVQKSRDIQNVLTMVINTATDIVFRFDDHLRTANLENARMDNVGDEHFEIINEIRELFRYANGCFARISKNYNSKSVLTIGQELEDKYWEDDGTMIYAQMDNMRLYHDNQNLHQWHRANLVQVTAIQQ
;
A
#
# COMPACT_ATOMS: atom_id res chain seq x y z
N MET A 1 -9.04 51.45 -27.16
CA MET A 1 -10.20 50.87 -27.87
C MET A 1 -10.54 49.56 -27.18
N SER A 2 -11.71 49.53 -26.53
CA SER A 2 -12.83 48.57 -26.77
C SER A 2 -12.60 47.18 -26.14
N THR A 3 -13.22 46.83 -25.01
CA THR A 3 -14.59 46.25 -24.87
C THR A 3 -14.80 45.04 -25.80
N VAL A 4 -15.21 43.85 -25.32
CA VAL A 4 -16.55 43.51 -24.78
C VAL A 4 -16.53 42.09 -24.16
N SER A 5 -17.18 41.89 -22.98
CA SER A 5 -17.97 40.72 -22.45
C SER A 5 -17.61 39.24 -22.76
N ASN A 6 -18.11 38.17 -22.10
CA ASN A 6 -18.81 37.90 -20.84
C ASN A 6 -18.90 36.35 -20.73
N CYS A 7 -18.78 35.77 -19.53
CA CYS A 7 -19.40 34.46 -19.21
C CYS A 7 -19.53 34.26 -17.69
N PRO A 8 -20.45 33.41 -17.20
CA PRO A 8 -21.10 33.61 -15.91
C PRO A 8 -20.60 32.65 -14.80
N ILE A 9 -21.42 32.50 -13.74
CA ILE A 9 -21.19 31.70 -12.51
C ILE A 9 -20.51 32.48 -11.36
N ARG A 10 -21.16 33.60 -10.99
CA ARG A 10 -21.31 34.02 -9.57
C ARG A 10 -22.76 34.49 -9.34
N LYS A 11 -23.64 33.52 -9.13
CA LYS A 11 -24.99 33.64 -8.55
C LYS A 11 -25.26 32.31 -7.84
N ILE A 12 -25.87 32.36 -6.65
CA ILE A 12 -26.05 31.28 -5.62
C ILE A 12 -25.10 31.42 -4.39
N GLU A 13 -24.74 32.63 -3.98
CA GLU A 13 -24.21 32.93 -2.62
C GLU A 13 -24.85 34.20 -2.01
N MET A 14 -26.08 34.55 -2.42
CA MET A 14 -26.72 35.82 -2.05
C MET A 14 -28.24 35.73 -1.84
N GLU A 15 -28.75 34.58 -1.38
CA GLU A 15 -30.19 34.33 -1.13
C GLU A 15 -30.49 33.71 0.25
N ILE A 16 -29.76 34.12 1.31
CA ILE A 16 -30.16 33.83 2.73
C ILE A 16 -30.17 35.11 3.61
N HIS A 17 -29.87 36.29 3.06
CA HIS A 17 -29.92 37.57 3.79
C HIS A 17 -31.04 38.51 3.33
N GLU A 18 -32.29 38.00 3.28
CA GLU A 18 -33.48 38.86 3.18
C GLU A 18 -34.73 38.13 3.70
N LYS A 19 -34.87 38.07 5.05
CA LYS A 19 -36.12 37.73 5.77
C LYS A 19 -36.02 37.95 7.29
N SER A 20 -35.50 39.11 7.68
CA SER A 20 -35.58 39.63 9.04
C SER A 20 -36.48 40.87 9.04
N ASP A 21 -37.74 40.72 9.45
CA ASP A 21 -38.56 41.77 10.09
C ASP A 21 -40.01 41.29 10.29
N LYS A 22 -40.31 40.73 11.48
CA LYS A 22 -41.61 40.85 12.15
C LYS A 22 -41.41 40.82 13.67
N GLN A 23 -41.88 41.86 14.34
CA GLN A 23 -41.86 42.06 15.79
C GLN A 23 -42.75 41.06 16.53
N PHE A 24 -42.43 40.78 17.80
CA PHE A 24 -43.34 40.76 18.96
C PHE A 24 -42.50 40.63 20.28
N PRO A 25 -43.03 40.90 21.49
CA PRO A 25 -42.47 41.96 22.32
C PRO A 25 -41.76 41.50 23.60
N GLU A 26 -41.08 42.45 24.24
CA GLU A 26 -40.46 42.34 25.57
C GLU A 26 -41.50 42.08 26.68
N THR A 27 -41.08 41.44 27.78
CA THR A 27 -41.47 41.88 29.15
C THR A 27 -40.62 41.26 30.26
N ASN A 28 -40.20 42.14 31.18
CA ASN A 28 -39.95 41.91 32.61
C ASN A 28 -38.78 41.02 33.08
N THR A 29 -37.72 41.73 33.49
CA THR A 29 -36.73 41.32 34.48
C THR A 29 -37.33 41.24 35.91
N GLY A 30 -36.79 40.34 36.74
CA GLY A 30 -37.10 40.18 38.16
C GLY A 30 -35.92 39.50 38.89
N PRO A 31 -35.69 39.73 40.20
CA PRO A 31 -34.32 39.85 40.71
C PRO A 31 -33.71 38.61 41.39
N ASN A 32 -32.38 38.61 41.47
CA ASN A 32 -31.54 37.75 42.30
C ASN A 32 -31.90 37.79 43.80
N PRO A 33 -31.79 36.65 44.51
CA PRO A 33 -31.52 36.62 45.95
C PRO A 33 -30.12 36.08 46.26
N THR A 34 -29.26 37.00 46.70
CA THR A 34 -28.31 36.88 47.84
C THR A 34 -27.73 35.52 48.25
N SER A 35 -26.40 35.48 48.29
CA SER A 35 -25.57 34.59 49.10
C SER A 35 -26.07 34.44 50.55
N ASN A 36 -25.99 33.22 51.09
CA ASN A 36 -25.93 33.03 52.54
C ASN A 36 -24.99 31.87 52.89
N SER A 37 -23.93 32.18 53.63
CA SER A 37 -22.92 31.23 54.11
C SER A 37 -23.34 30.61 55.43
N ASN A 38 -23.16 29.30 55.61
CA ASN A 38 -22.92 28.71 56.92
C ASN A 38 -22.22 27.33 56.80
N PRO A 39 -21.53 26.86 57.86
CA PRO A 39 -20.32 26.03 57.71
C PRO A 39 -20.54 24.53 57.64
N ILE A 40 -19.56 23.86 57.05
CA ILE A 40 -19.41 22.39 57.01
C ILE A 40 -19.07 21.88 58.44
N PRO A 41 -19.82 20.92 59.01
CA PRO A 41 -19.41 20.23 60.22
C PRO A 41 -18.34 19.18 59.89
N ASN A 42 -17.29 19.18 60.72
CA ASN A 42 -16.16 18.26 60.69
C ASN A 42 -16.62 16.81 60.95
N VAL A 43 -16.17 15.83 60.15
CA VAL A 43 -16.31 14.40 60.46
C VAL A 43 -14.95 13.74 60.35
N SER A 44 -14.51 13.14 61.46
CA SER A 44 -13.18 12.56 61.61
C SER A 44 -12.99 11.25 60.85
N ILE A 45 -11.74 11.00 60.46
CA ILE A 45 -11.24 9.74 59.91
C ILE A 45 -11.32 8.65 60.99
N MET A 46 -12.04 7.55 60.72
CA MET A 46 -11.82 6.25 61.36
C MET A 46 -12.07 5.09 60.38
N ASP A 47 -11.06 4.22 60.29
CA ASP A 47 -11.09 2.79 60.01
C ASP A 47 -11.80 2.24 58.75
N ALA A 48 -11.05 2.24 57.65
CA ALA A 48 -11.33 1.42 56.48
C ALA A 48 -10.95 -0.06 56.71
N ASN A 49 -11.83 -0.85 57.32
CA ASN A 49 -11.76 -2.32 57.28
C ASN A 49 -13.15 -2.97 57.47
N THR A 50 -14.03 -2.82 56.48
CA THR A 50 -15.21 -3.69 56.35
C THR A 50 -15.53 -3.88 54.87
N ILE A 51 -15.47 -5.14 54.42
CA ILE A 51 -15.83 -5.54 53.07
C ILE A 51 -17.35 -5.44 52.95
N ILE A 52 -17.85 -4.36 52.33
CA ILE A 52 -19.27 -4.28 51.94
C ILE A 52 -19.48 -5.21 50.75
N SER A 53 -19.89 -6.44 51.04
CA SER A 53 -20.45 -7.33 50.04
C SER A 53 -21.78 -6.75 49.55
N ASN A 54 -21.76 -6.14 48.36
CA ASN A 54 -22.98 -5.71 47.66
C ASN A 54 -23.77 -6.94 47.17
N THR A 55 -24.43 -7.64 48.10
CA THR A 55 -25.56 -8.51 47.77
C THR A 55 -26.76 -7.61 47.47
N PRO A 56 -27.36 -7.68 46.28
CA PRO A 56 -28.59 -6.95 46.01
C PRO A 56 -29.70 -7.46 46.94
N ILE A 57 -30.56 -6.54 47.40
CA ILE A 57 -31.76 -6.90 48.15
C ILE A 57 -32.72 -7.61 47.19
N VAL A 58 -32.62 -8.94 47.13
CA VAL A 58 -33.52 -9.78 46.34
C VAL A 58 -34.87 -9.80 47.06
N ALA A 59 -35.87 -9.16 46.45
CA ALA A 59 -37.26 -9.37 46.84
C ALA A 59 -37.58 -10.87 46.81
N ALA A 60 -38.34 -11.36 47.80
CA ALA A 60 -38.60 -12.79 47.98
C ALA A 60 -39.00 -13.45 46.63
N PRO A 61 -38.33 -14.55 46.22
CA PRO A 61 -38.53 -15.10 44.89
C PRO A 61 -40.00 -15.51 44.72
N SER A 62 -40.66 -14.93 43.72
CA SER A 62 -41.94 -15.42 43.24
C SER A 62 -41.81 -16.90 42.88
N PRO A 63 -42.87 -17.71 43.05
CA PRO A 63 -42.81 -19.14 42.75
C PRO A 63 -42.29 -19.34 41.33
N PRO A 64 -41.36 -20.30 41.10
CA PRO A 64 -40.76 -20.49 39.79
C PRO A 64 -41.87 -20.79 38.78
N LYS A 65 -41.97 -19.94 37.75
CA LYS A 65 -42.97 -20.09 36.69
C LYS A 65 -42.80 -21.48 36.08
N THR A 66 -43.85 -22.29 36.11
CA THR A 66 -43.83 -23.64 35.53
C THR A 66 -44.15 -23.65 34.04
N GLU A 67 -44.71 -22.56 33.54
CA GLU A 67 -45.26 -22.38 32.19
C GLU A 67 -44.82 -21.04 31.60
N CYS A 68 -44.67 -21.01 30.28
CA CYS A 68 -44.24 -19.82 29.56
C CYS A 68 -45.36 -18.78 29.43
N ILE A 69 -45.06 -17.52 29.74
CA ILE A 69 -46.02 -16.40 29.61
C ILE A 69 -46.45 -16.06 28.18
N ILE A 70 -45.77 -16.59 27.15
CA ILE A 70 -46.05 -16.31 25.73
C ILE A 70 -46.89 -17.42 25.08
N CYS A 71 -46.50 -18.68 25.23
CA CYS A 71 -47.18 -19.82 24.60
C CYS A 71 -48.01 -20.68 25.57
N CYS A 72 -48.01 -20.37 26.86
CA CYS A 72 -48.66 -21.14 27.93
C CYS A 72 -48.17 -22.60 28.08
N GLU A 73 -47.11 -22.99 27.37
CA GLU A 73 -46.54 -24.34 27.44
C GLU A 73 -45.65 -24.53 28.68
N LYS A 74 -45.64 -25.76 29.21
CA LYS A 74 -44.82 -26.14 30.35
C LYS A 74 -43.33 -26.10 30.00
N TYR A 75 -42.54 -25.49 30.88
CA TYR A 75 -41.10 -25.40 30.69
C TYR A 75 -40.44 -26.79 30.74
N ASN A 76 -39.45 -26.99 29.87
CA ASN A 76 -38.71 -28.24 29.72
C ASN A 76 -37.22 -27.95 29.42
N ARG A 77 -36.37 -28.98 29.31
CA ARG A 77 -34.92 -28.79 29.03
C ARG A 77 -34.60 -28.52 27.54
N SER A 78 -35.58 -28.63 26.65
CA SER A 78 -35.40 -28.64 25.19
C SER A 78 -36.10 -27.46 24.49
N THR A 79 -37.32 -27.62 23.96
CA THR A 79 -38.03 -26.60 23.18
C THR A 79 -38.52 -25.43 24.02
N HIS A 80 -38.95 -25.72 25.25
CA HIS A 80 -39.50 -24.76 26.20
C HIS A 80 -38.53 -24.55 27.37
N ALA A 81 -37.23 -24.47 27.10
CA ALA A 81 -36.29 -23.98 28.10
C ALA A 81 -36.56 -22.50 28.40
N PRO A 82 -36.64 -22.07 29.67
CA PRO A 82 -36.75 -20.66 30.01
C PRO A 82 -35.46 -19.94 29.63
N ILE A 83 -35.59 -18.78 29.00
CA ILE A 83 -34.48 -17.89 28.65
C ILE A 83 -34.87 -16.49 29.14
N ALA A 84 -33.97 -15.84 29.89
CA ALA A 84 -34.13 -14.46 30.34
C ALA A 84 -33.27 -13.49 29.49
N CYS A 85 -33.83 -12.33 29.14
CA CYS A 85 -33.10 -11.28 28.44
C CYS A 85 -32.05 -10.63 29.35
N GLN A 86 -30.78 -10.61 28.93
CA GLN A 86 -29.67 -9.95 29.64
C GLN A 86 -29.86 -8.43 29.87
N ALA A 87 -30.80 -7.78 29.18
CA ALA A 87 -30.99 -6.33 29.24
C ALA A 87 -32.19 -5.88 30.07
N CYS A 88 -33.31 -6.60 30.04
CA CYS A 88 -34.54 -6.24 30.76
C CYS A 88 -35.07 -7.33 31.70
N GLY A 89 -34.41 -8.49 31.79
CA GLY A 89 -34.83 -9.61 32.63
C GLY A 89 -36.09 -10.35 32.15
N PHE A 90 -36.72 -9.93 31.05
CA PHE A 90 -37.90 -10.59 30.50
C PHE A 90 -37.61 -12.06 30.17
N GLU A 91 -38.43 -12.97 30.70
CA GLU A 91 -38.28 -14.41 30.56
C GLU A 91 -39.39 -15.00 29.70
N ALA A 92 -39.01 -15.73 28.64
CA ALA A 92 -39.91 -16.56 27.87
C ALA A 92 -39.22 -17.84 27.37
N CYS A 93 -39.99 -18.70 26.71
CA CYS A 93 -39.49 -19.99 26.24
C CYS A 93 -38.50 -19.84 25.06
N ARG A 94 -37.56 -20.77 24.93
CA ARG A 94 -36.61 -20.84 23.80
C ARG A 94 -37.30 -20.79 22.44
N GLN A 95 -38.38 -21.56 22.26
CA GLN A 95 -39.18 -21.54 21.03
C GLN A 95 -39.83 -20.17 20.78
N CYS A 96 -40.28 -19.48 21.83
CA CYS A 96 -40.94 -18.17 21.77
C CYS A 96 -39.97 -17.10 21.27
N HIS A 97 -38.76 -17.05 21.84
CA HIS A 97 -37.70 -16.17 21.35
C HIS A 97 -37.23 -16.57 19.94
N ALA A 98 -37.15 -17.87 19.64
CA ALA A 98 -36.76 -18.36 18.31
C ALA A 98 -37.76 -17.90 17.22
N THR A 99 -39.07 -17.95 17.49
CA THR A 99 -40.10 -17.46 16.56
C THR A 99 -39.93 -15.97 16.27
N VAL A 100 -39.74 -15.13 17.28
CA VAL A 100 -39.54 -13.67 17.08
C VAL A 100 -38.22 -13.36 16.36
N ILE A 101 -37.15 -14.12 16.61
CA ILE A 101 -35.86 -13.96 15.91
C ILE A 101 -35.93 -14.39 14.43
N LEU A 102 -36.84 -15.31 14.08
CA LEU A 102 -37.05 -15.82 12.73
C LEU A 102 -38.21 -15.14 11.98
N ASP A 103 -38.81 -14.10 12.56
CA ASP A 103 -39.87 -13.33 11.90
C ASP A 103 -39.29 -12.57 10.69
N PRO A 104 -39.87 -12.68 9.47
CA PRO A 104 -39.45 -11.90 8.28
C PRO A 104 -39.45 -10.38 8.46
N ALA A 105 -40.30 -9.83 9.34
CA ALA A 105 -40.30 -8.41 9.68
C ALA A 105 -39.12 -8.03 10.61
N ASN A 106 -38.50 -9.02 11.26
CA ASN A 106 -37.43 -8.79 12.23
C ASN A 106 -36.03 -8.89 11.59
N HIS A 107 -35.45 -7.71 11.38
CA HIS A 107 -34.17 -7.55 10.69
C HIS A 107 -32.92 -7.85 11.54
N ILE A 108 -33.08 -8.01 12.87
CA ILE A 108 -32.02 -8.26 13.85
C ILE A 108 -32.53 -9.23 14.93
N PRO A 109 -31.68 -10.11 15.50
CA PRO A 109 -32.12 -10.98 16.59
C PRO A 109 -32.30 -10.13 17.86
N ASN A 110 -33.52 -9.76 18.23
CA ASN A 110 -33.76 -8.86 19.36
C ASN A 110 -34.75 -9.41 20.41
N CYS A 111 -34.77 -8.77 21.58
CA CYS A 111 -35.75 -9.05 22.61
C CYS A 111 -37.16 -8.65 22.14
N MET A 112 -38.16 -9.51 22.39
CA MET A 112 -39.56 -9.20 22.08
C MET A 112 -40.16 -8.08 22.94
N GLU A 113 -39.58 -7.81 24.12
CA GLU A 113 -40.04 -6.78 25.06
C GLU A 113 -39.27 -5.46 24.89
N CYS A 114 -37.94 -5.47 25.08
CA CYS A 114 -37.15 -4.24 25.05
C CYS A 114 -36.51 -3.91 23.69
N HIS A 115 -36.75 -4.74 22.66
CA HIS A 115 -36.24 -4.60 21.28
C HIS A 115 -34.72 -4.45 21.11
N LYS A 116 -33.93 -4.60 22.18
CA LYS A 116 -32.47 -4.58 22.13
C LYS A 116 -31.93 -5.83 21.43
N GLU A 117 -30.95 -5.65 20.55
CA GLU A 117 -30.28 -6.74 19.84
C GLU A 117 -29.58 -7.69 20.83
N PHE A 118 -29.79 -8.99 20.65
CA PHE A 118 -29.10 -10.04 21.37
C PHE A 118 -27.69 -10.22 20.78
N PRO A 119 -26.63 -10.19 21.61
CA PRO A 119 -25.29 -10.47 21.12
C PRO A 119 -25.18 -11.91 20.61
N ARG A 120 -24.30 -12.15 19.64
CA ARG A 120 -24.11 -13.49 19.03
C ARG A 120 -23.79 -14.57 20.07
N GLU A 121 -23.09 -14.20 21.14
CA GLU A 121 -22.79 -15.07 22.28
C GLU A 121 -24.04 -15.57 23.00
N PHE A 122 -24.99 -14.67 23.31
CA PHE A 122 -26.27 -15.03 23.92
C PHE A 122 -27.04 -16.05 23.06
N LEU A 123 -26.99 -15.91 21.73
CA LEU A 123 -27.60 -16.88 20.80
C LEU A 123 -26.91 -18.24 20.86
N VAL A 124 -25.58 -18.29 20.94
CA VAL A 124 -24.79 -19.52 21.04
C VAL A 124 -24.98 -20.23 22.38
N GLU A 125 -25.13 -19.49 23.47
CA GLU A 125 -25.29 -20.04 24.82
C GLU A 125 -26.71 -20.54 25.11
N ASN A 126 -27.73 -19.82 24.65
CA ASN A 126 -29.11 -20.06 25.07
C ASN A 126 -29.93 -20.89 24.06
N PHE A 127 -29.53 -20.97 22.80
CA PHE A 127 -30.23 -21.71 21.74
C PHE A 127 -29.48 -22.98 21.31
N THR A 128 -30.14 -23.83 20.53
CA THR A 128 -29.51 -25.06 20.03
C THR A 128 -28.51 -24.76 18.92
N GLN A 129 -27.45 -25.58 18.82
CA GLN A 129 -26.47 -25.46 17.74
C GLN A 129 -27.12 -25.56 16.35
N LYS A 130 -28.19 -26.35 16.20
CA LYS A 130 -28.99 -26.43 14.96
C LYS A 130 -29.60 -25.06 14.61
N PHE A 131 -30.28 -24.42 15.57
CA PHE A 131 -30.89 -23.10 15.36
C PHE A 131 -29.86 -22.06 14.89
N VAL A 132 -28.72 -21.96 15.59
CA VAL A 132 -27.67 -20.97 15.28
C VAL A 132 -26.97 -21.25 13.94
N THR A 133 -26.74 -22.52 13.60
CA THR A 133 -25.98 -22.89 12.39
C THR A 133 -26.82 -23.12 11.14
N GLN A 134 -28.13 -23.36 11.27
CA GLN A 134 -29.04 -23.65 10.16
C GLN A 134 -30.16 -22.62 10.08
N ASP A 135 -31.02 -22.53 11.10
CA ASP A 135 -32.30 -21.83 10.99
C ASP A 135 -32.12 -20.31 10.98
N TRP A 136 -31.46 -19.75 12.01
CA TRP A 136 -31.07 -18.33 12.06
C TRP A 136 -30.13 -17.94 10.92
N LYS A 137 -29.24 -18.87 10.53
CA LYS A 137 -28.30 -18.67 9.41
C LYS A 137 -29.03 -18.45 8.08
N LYS A 138 -30.06 -19.26 7.79
CA LYS A 138 -30.92 -19.13 6.59
C LYS A 138 -31.76 -17.84 6.66
N HIS A 139 -32.35 -17.55 7.82
CA HIS A 139 -33.12 -16.31 8.02
C HIS A 139 -32.29 -15.07 7.68
N ARG A 140 -31.08 -14.96 8.26
CA ARG A 140 -30.15 -13.86 7.94
C ARG A 140 -29.79 -13.78 6.46
N GLU A 141 -29.61 -14.92 5.79
CA GLU A 141 -29.32 -14.95 4.34
C GLU A 141 -30.46 -14.33 3.54
N THR A 142 -31.72 -14.68 3.84
CA THR A 142 -32.91 -14.07 3.22
C THR A 142 -33.02 -12.57 3.52
N ILE A 143 -32.86 -12.15 4.78
CA ILE A 143 -32.94 -10.74 5.18
C ILE A 143 -31.84 -9.90 4.52
N MET A 144 -30.59 -10.39 4.50
CA MET A 144 -29.49 -9.65 3.88
C MET A 144 -29.64 -9.58 2.36
N PHE A 145 -30.09 -10.67 1.72
CA PHE A 145 -30.40 -10.67 0.29
C PHE A 145 -31.51 -9.66 -0.05
N GLN A 146 -32.60 -9.60 0.72
CA GLN A 146 -33.68 -8.63 0.50
C GLN A 146 -33.22 -7.18 0.67
N LYS A 147 -32.47 -6.88 1.74
CA LYS A 147 -31.88 -5.55 1.98
C LYS A 147 -30.97 -5.15 0.81
N GLU A 148 -30.11 -6.05 0.35
CA GLU A 148 -29.20 -5.79 -0.74
C GLU A 148 -29.91 -5.62 -2.09
N LYS A 149 -30.98 -6.41 -2.32
CA LYS A 149 -31.83 -6.31 -3.51
C LYS A 149 -32.51 -4.94 -3.60
N ALA A 150 -32.91 -4.35 -2.47
CA ALA A 150 -33.45 -2.99 -2.41
C ALA A 150 -32.40 -1.90 -2.72
N LEU A 151 -31.10 -2.19 -2.55
CA LEU A 151 -29.99 -1.28 -2.88
C LEU A 151 -29.45 -1.45 -4.32
N LEU A 152 -29.92 -2.42 -5.10
CA LEU A 152 -29.46 -2.59 -6.48
C LEU A 152 -29.73 -1.36 -7.38
N PRO A 153 -30.88 -0.64 -7.29
CA PRO A 153 -31.10 0.55 -8.10
C PRO A 153 -30.06 1.65 -7.90
N THR A 154 -29.51 1.82 -6.69
CA THR A 154 -28.46 2.83 -6.43
C THR A 154 -27.11 2.43 -7.02
N ARG A 155 -26.90 1.13 -7.30
CA ARG A 155 -25.67 0.56 -7.87
C ARG A 155 -25.67 0.47 -9.40
N GLN A 156 -26.83 0.68 -10.03
CA GLN A 156 -26.99 0.63 -11.49
C GLN A 156 -25.93 1.47 -12.23
N ARG A 157 -25.71 2.71 -11.79
CA ARG A 157 -24.69 3.61 -12.37
C ARG A 157 -23.26 3.05 -12.26
N VAL A 158 -22.94 2.35 -11.18
CA VAL A 158 -21.61 1.73 -10.99
C VAL A 158 -21.47 0.50 -11.90
N ALA A 159 -22.53 -0.30 -12.05
CA ALA A 159 -22.57 -1.42 -12.98
C ALA A 159 -22.39 -0.96 -14.44
N GLU A 160 -23.06 0.11 -14.86
CA GLU A 160 -22.90 0.74 -16.18
C GLU A 160 -21.47 1.22 -16.43
N LEU A 161 -20.81 1.82 -15.44
CA LEU A 161 -19.40 2.23 -15.53
C LEU A 161 -18.46 1.04 -15.66
N VAL A 162 -18.71 -0.06 -14.92
CA VAL A 162 -17.93 -1.30 -15.05
C VAL A 162 -18.13 -1.93 -16.42
N GLN A 163 -19.37 -2.02 -16.91
CA GLN A 163 -19.68 -2.52 -18.24
C GLN A 163 -19.02 -1.67 -19.33
N ARG A 164 -19.07 -0.33 -19.23
CA ARG A 164 -18.39 0.56 -20.19
C ARG A 164 -16.88 0.36 -20.16
N LYS A 165 -16.27 0.21 -18.98
CA LYS A 165 -14.83 -0.08 -18.84
C LYS A 165 -14.46 -1.41 -19.50
N ASP A 166 -15.28 -2.44 -19.33
CA ASP A 166 -15.06 -3.75 -19.96
C ASP A 166 -15.19 -3.63 -21.50
N THR A 167 -16.20 -2.91 -22.04
CA THR A 167 -16.29 -2.66 -23.50
C THR A 167 -15.09 -1.88 -24.06
N LEU A 168 -14.59 -0.87 -23.33
CA LEU A 168 -13.43 -0.07 -23.75
C LEU A 168 -12.14 -0.91 -23.79
N ARG A 169 -12.00 -1.91 -22.92
CA ARG A 169 -10.88 -2.87 -22.96
C ARG A 169 -10.95 -3.79 -24.18
N ASP A 170 -12.14 -4.23 -24.56
CA ASP A 170 -12.33 -5.02 -25.78
C ASP A 170 -12.09 -4.19 -27.05
N GLU A 171 -12.46 -2.91 -27.03
CA GLU A 171 -12.13 -1.93 -28.08
C GLU A 171 -10.59 -1.69 -28.16
N GLU A 172 -9.93 -1.46 -27.02
CA GLU A 172 -8.47 -1.31 -26.92
C GLU A 172 -7.71 -2.54 -27.44
N ALA A 173 -8.15 -3.75 -27.09
CA ALA A 173 -7.56 -5.00 -27.55
C ALA A 173 -7.67 -5.20 -29.07
N LYS A 174 -8.78 -4.78 -29.69
CA LYS A 174 -8.95 -4.81 -31.16
C LYS A 174 -8.02 -3.81 -31.85
N LEU A 175 -7.98 -2.58 -31.36
CA LEU A 175 -7.08 -1.55 -31.89
C LEU A 175 -5.60 -1.96 -31.76
N ALA A 176 -5.22 -2.60 -30.66
CA ALA A 176 -3.87 -3.14 -30.49
C ALA A 176 -3.53 -4.24 -31.53
N ALA A 177 -4.49 -5.09 -31.89
CA ALA A 177 -4.32 -6.10 -32.94
C ALA A 177 -4.18 -5.45 -34.35
N GLU A 178 -5.02 -4.46 -34.67
CA GLU A 178 -4.93 -3.69 -35.92
C GLU A 178 -3.58 -2.95 -36.04
N ILE A 179 -3.11 -2.33 -34.95
CA ILE A 179 -1.78 -1.70 -34.91
C ILE A 179 -0.69 -2.72 -35.18
N ALA A 180 -0.74 -3.91 -34.57
CA ALA A 180 0.27 -4.96 -34.78
C ALA A 180 0.31 -5.47 -36.25
N GLU A 181 -0.84 -5.56 -36.92
CA GLU A 181 -0.91 -5.88 -38.35
C GLU A 181 -0.29 -4.75 -39.19
N LEU A 182 -0.69 -3.50 -38.96
CA LEU A 182 -0.19 -2.33 -39.68
C LEU A 182 1.32 -2.13 -39.48
N GLU A 183 1.85 -2.38 -38.29
CA GLU A 183 3.30 -2.36 -38.02
C GLU A 183 4.05 -3.49 -38.71
N THR A 184 3.42 -4.64 -38.91
CA THR A 184 3.98 -5.76 -39.67
C THR A 184 4.06 -5.39 -41.16
N ARG A 185 2.97 -4.84 -41.72
CA ARG A 185 2.95 -4.31 -43.10
C ARG A 185 3.96 -3.18 -43.31
N ARG A 186 4.08 -2.26 -42.35
CA ARG A 186 5.08 -1.17 -42.34
C ARG A 186 6.51 -1.74 -42.37
N ARG A 187 6.80 -2.79 -41.59
CA ARG A 187 8.10 -3.48 -41.60
C ARG A 187 8.41 -4.11 -42.95
N THR A 188 7.47 -4.86 -43.55
CA THR A 188 7.65 -5.46 -44.89
C THR A 188 7.99 -4.40 -45.95
N ILE A 189 7.26 -3.29 -45.97
CA ILE A 189 7.51 -2.18 -46.91
C ILE A 189 8.88 -1.52 -46.63
N ALA A 190 9.25 -1.34 -45.36
CA ALA A 190 10.55 -0.79 -44.99
C ALA A 190 11.71 -1.70 -45.41
N THR A 191 11.58 -3.02 -45.27
CA THR A 191 12.59 -3.99 -45.73
C THR A 191 12.71 -3.98 -47.25
N GLU A 192 11.61 -3.94 -48.00
CA GLU A 192 11.67 -3.85 -49.47
C GLU A 192 12.30 -2.53 -49.92
N LYS A 193 11.97 -1.41 -49.26
CA LYS A 193 12.63 -0.13 -49.50
C LYS A 193 14.14 -0.22 -49.22
N GLN A 194 14.55 -0.80 -48.09
CA GLN A 194 15.98 -0.99 -47.77
C GLN A 194 16.69 -1.87 -48.80
N ARG A 195 16.02 -2.92 -49.33
CA ARG A 195 16.55 -3.77 -50.40
C ARG A 195 16.78 -2.96 -51.68
N ILE A 196 15.82 -2.10 -52.05
CA ILE A 196 15.94 -1.20 -53.21
C ILE A 196 17.04 -0.16 -52.98
N ASP A 197 17.07 0.52 -51.83
CA ASP A 197 18.10 1.50 -51.45
C ASP A 197 19.51 0.88 -51.46
N TYR A 198 19.65 -0.38 -51.04
CA TYR A 198 20.91 -1.13 -51.12
C TYR A 198 21.30 -1.42 -52.58
N ARG A 199 20.38 -1.93 -53.42
CA ARG A 199 20.64 -2.16 -54.84
C ARG A 199 21.00 -0.88 -55.61
N ILE A 200 20.39 0.25 -55.25
CA ILE A 200 20.75 1.57 -55.80
C ILE A 200 22.18 1.96 -55.38
N ARG A 201 22.54 1.74 -54.11
CA ARG A 201 23.85 2.12 -53.55
C ARG A 201 25.02 1.31 -54.11
N VAL A 202 24.88 -0.01 -54.21
CA VAL A 202 25.97 -0.90 -54.69
C VAL A 202 25.92 -1.07 -56.21
N GLY A 203 24.79 -0.75 -56.83
CA GLY A 203 24.59 -0.80 -58.28
C GLY A 203 24.49 -2.23 -58.84
N PRO A 204 24.24 -2.38 -60.15
CA PRO A 204 24.08 -3.69 -60.81
C PRO A 204 25.40 -4.49 -60.95
N ALA A 205 26.50 -4.04 -60.34
CA ALA A 205 27.76 -4.79 -60.25
C ALA A 205 27.90 -5.56 -58.91
N ALA A 206 26.93 -5.42 -58.00
CA ALA A 206 26.91 -6.14 -56.73
C ALA A 206 26.64 -7.65 -56.88
N ASP A 207 26.02 -8.05 -57.98
CA ASP A 207 25.45 -9.39 -58.17
C ASP A 207 26.51 -10.48 -58.46
N THR A 208 27.81 -10.13 -58.54
CA THR A 208 28.89 -11.03 -59.00
C THR A 208 29.75 -11.69 -57.93
N GLU A 209 29.65 -11.34 -56.64
CA GLU A 209 30.47 -11.97 -55.59
C GLU A 209 29.62 -12.42 -54.37
N GLY A 210 29.34 -13.73 -54.31
CA GLY A 210 28.88 -14.39 -53.07
C GLY A 210 27.38 -14.70 -52.96
N GLY A 211 26.79 -15.40 -53.93
CA GLY A 211 25.42 -15.94 -53.78
C GLY A 211 25.04 -16.95 -54.85
N ALA A 212 24.87 -18.23 -54.48
CA ALA A 212 24.49 -19.29 -55.41
C ALA A 212 23.08 -19.04 -55.99
N GLY A 213 22.98 -18.84 -57.30
CA GLY A 213 21.70 -18.72 -58.03
C GLY A 213 21.56 -17.50 -58.94
N ALA A 214 22.52 -16.58 -58.98
CA ALA A 214 22.49 -15.46 -59.92
C ALA A 214 22.72 -15.94 -61.37
N THR A 215 21.65 -16.09 -62.15
CA THR A 215 21.76 -16.19 -63.61
C THR A 215 22.44 -14.94 -64.15
N THR A 216 23.47 -15.13 -64.98
CA THR A 216 24.22 -14.03 -65.61
C THR A 216 23.30 -13.22 -66.52
N GLN A 217 22.58 -12.24 -65.98
CA GLN A 217 21.76 -11.34 -66.77
C GLN A 217 22.69 -10.51 -67.65
N GLN A 218 22.69 -10.84 -68.94
CA GLN A 218 23.44 -10.11 -69.96
C GLN A 218 23.10 -8.62 -69.82
N ARG A 219 24.13 -7.76 -69.77
CA ARG A 219 23.94 -6.30 -69.72
C ARG A 219 22.93 -5.89 -70.78
N ALA A 220 21.78 -5.37 -70.34
CA ALA A 220 20.70 -4.99 -71.25
C ALA A 220 21.22 -3.98 -72.28
N ALA A 221 21.28 -4.38 -73.54
CA ALA A 221 21.71 -3.51 -74.62
C ALA A 221 20.64 -2.45 -74.87
N PHE A 222 20.91 -1.21 -74.45
CA PHE A 222 20.04 -0.08 -74.71
C PHE A 222 20.30 0.47 -76.12
N VAL A 223 19.23 0.73 -76.87
CA VAL A 223 19.33 1.11 -78.28
C VAL A 223 19.52 2.63 -78.45
N ARG A 224 18.76 3.43 -77.69
CA ARG A 224 18.75 4.90 -77.79
C ARG A 224 18.01 5.56 -76.60
N PRO A 225 18.11 6.88 -76.41
CA PRO A 225 17.22 7.64 -75.52
C PRO A 225 15.75 7.55 -75.95
N CYS A 226 14.84 7.65 -74.98
CA CYS A 226 13.40 7.67 -75.18
C CYS A 226 12.95 8.98 -75.88
N PRO A 227 12.13 8.93 -76.94
CA PRO A 227 11.67 10.12 -77.65
C PRO A 227 10.44 10.81 -77.01
N ASN A 228 9.98 10.37 -75.83
CA ASN A 228 8.85 10.99 -75.12
C ASN A 228 9.24 12.32 -74.45
N THR A 229 9.23 13.39 -75.23
CA THR A 229 9.50 14.77 -74.80
C THR A 229 8.35 15.39 -74.00
N GLU A 230 7.09 15.01 -74.26
CA GLU A 230 5.91 15.50 -73.54
C GLU A 230 5.97 15.18 -72.04
N ALA A 231 6.35 13.94 -71.70
CA ALA A 231 6.60 13.53 -70.32
C ALA A 231 8.02 13.88 -69.82
N ASN A 232 8.82 14.64 -70.59
CA ASN A 232 10.23 14.97 -70.31
C ASN A 232 11.06 13.72 -69.93
N CYS A 233 10.81 12.59 -70.60
CA CYS A 233 11.38 11.31 -70.21
C CYS A 233 12.84 11.18 -70.64
N ARG A 234 13.74 11.00 -69.67
CA ARG A 234 15.19 10.81 -69.90
C ARG A 234 15.64 9.36 -69.84
N GLY A 235 14.70 8.42 -70.05
CA GLY A 235 14.96 6.99 -70.05
C GLY A 235 15.59 6.50 -71.35
N PHE A 236 15.94 5.22 -71.39
CA PHE A 236 16.47 4.55 -72.57
C PHE A 236 15.51 3.47 -73.05
N LEU A 237 15.54 3.19 -74.36
CA LEU A 237 14.78 2.13 -74.98
C LEU A 237 15.55 0.80 -74.88
N SER A 238 14.83 -0.26 -74.51
CA SER A 238 15.30 -1.64 -74.61
C SER A 238 15.50 -2.08 -76.06
N THR A 239 16.07 -3.26 -76.29
CA THR A 239 16.14 -3.90 -77.63
C THR A 239 14.77 -4.08 -78.29
N GLN A 240 13.69 -4.14 -77.49
CA GLN A 240 12.30 -4.22 -77.94
C GLN A 240 11.65 -2.84 -78.15
N TRP A 241 12.41 -1.74 -78.03
CA TRP A 241 11.92 -0.36 -78.21
C TRP A 241 10.90 0.13 -77.17
N LYS A 242 10.83 -0.53 -76.01
CA LYS A 242 10.10 -0.06 -74.81
C LYS A 242 11.01 0.76 -73.89
N CYS A 243 10.51 1.87 -73.36
CA CYS A 243 11.14 2.57 -72.24
C CYS A 243 10.55 2.10 -70.90
N ASN A 244 11.39 1.63 -69.98
CA ASN A 244 10.95 1.16 -68.66
C ASN A 244 10.81 2.27 -67.60
N LEU A 245 11.08 3.55 -67.93
CA LEU A 245 10.82 4.68 -67.03
C LEU A 245 9.42 5.27 -67.20
N CYS A 246 8.98 5.51 -68.45
CA CYS A 246 7.62 5.98 -68.75
C CYS A 246 6.66 4.86 -69.18
N ASN A 247 7.16 3.62 -69.32
CA ASN A 247 6.43 2.42 -69.77
C ASN A 247 5.84 2.47 -71.19
N MET A 248 6.27 3.44 -72.01
CA MET A 248 5.80 3.63 -73.40
C MET A 248 6.76 2.98 -74.42
N TRP A 249 6.22 2.68 -75.61
CA TRP A 249 6.90 2.09 -76.77
C TRP A 249 7.19 3.12 -77.86
N ALA A 250 8.25 2.90 -78.63
CA ALA A 250 8.61 3.69 -79.80
C ALA A 250 8.74 2.81 -81.06
N CYS A 251 8.61 3.43 -82.23
CA CYS A 251 8.79 2.78 -83.51
C CYS A 251 10.28 2.62 -83.85
N LYS A 252 10.67 1.43 -84.32
CA LYS A 252 12.05 1.10 -84.67
C LYS A 252 12.58 1.86 -85.88
N ASP A 253 11.71 2.19 -86.84
CA ASP A 253 12.14 2.65 -88.17
C ASP A 253 12.10 4.17 -88.33
N CYS A 254 11.07 4.84 -87.80
CA CYS A 254 10.96 6.31 -87.81
C CYS A 254 11.40 6.99 -86.49
N HIS A 255 11.59 6.21 -85.42
CA HIS A 255 12.02 6.68 -84.10
C HIS A 255 10.98 7.47 -83.27
N GLU A 256 9.70 7.46 -83.66
CA GLU A 256 8.61 8.16 -82.95
C GLU A 256 7.94 7.33 -81.84
N MET A 257 7.14 7.96 -80.98
CA MET A 257 6.38 7.27 -79.92
C MET A 257 5.13 6.58 -80.48
N LYS A 258 4.88 5.33 -80.04
CA LYS A 258 3.67 4.56 -80.35
C LYS A 258 2.58 4.63 -79.27
N GLY A 259 2.97 4.75 -77.99
CA GLY A 259 2.04 4.74 -76.85
C GLY A 259 2.34 3.64 -75.83
N ALA A 260 1.34 3.23 -75.04
CA ALA A 260 1.50 2.27 -73.94
C ALA A 260 1.58 0.79 -74.40
N GLU A 261 1.09 0.51 -75.61
CA GLU A 261 1.01 -0.83 -76.20
C GLU A 261 1.97 -0.99 -77.38
N GLN A 262 2.43 -2.22 -77.63
CA GLN A 262 3.48 -2.53 -78.59
C GLN A 262 2.98 -2.57 -80.05
N ASP A 263 1.87 -3.27 -80.26
CA ASP A 263 1.38 -3.67 -81.57
C ASP A 263 0.31 -2.71 -82.12
N VAL A 264 0.36 -1.45 -81.66
CA VAL A 264 -0.41 -0.35 -82.25
C VAL A 264 0.06 -0.13 -83.69
N GLU A 265 -0.91 -0.10 -84.62
CA GLU A 265 -0.69 0.18 -86.03
C GLU A 265 -0.15 1.61 -86.18
N HIS A 266 1.02 1.73 -86.79
CA HIS A 266 1.77 2.98 -86.88
C HIS A 266 2.38 3.11 -88.28
N THR A 267 1.98 4.17 -88.98
CA THR A 267 2.44 4.47 -90.33
C THR A 267 3.53 5.54 -90.29
N CYS A 268 4.77 5.14 -90.57
CA CYS A 268 5.93 6.05 -90.56
C CYS A 268 5.84 7.13 -91.66
N HIS A 269 6.11 8.39 -91.32
CA HIS A 269 6.21 9.46 -92.33
C HIS A 269 7.49 9.28 -93.18
N PRO A 270 7.45 9.45 -94.53
CA PRO A 270 8.61 9.24 -95.40
C PRO A 270 9.85 10.08 -95.02
N ASP A 271 9.63 11.35 -94.67
CA ASP A 271 10.72 12.27 -94.31
C ASP A 271 11.42 11.88 -93.01
N ASN A 272 10.67 11.31 -92.06
CA ASN A 272 11.20 10.89 -90.76
C ASN A 272 12.02 9.59 -90.92
N LEU A 273 11.65 8.71 -91.86
CA LEU A 273 12.48 7.58 -92.28
C LEU A 273 13.77 8.01 -92.99
N ALA A 274 13.73 9.07 -93.81
CA ALA A 274 14.92 9.61 -94.48
C ALA A 274 15.87 10.28 -93.47
N SER A 275 15.32 11.09 -92.55
CA SER A 275 16.07 11.77 -91.49
C SER A 275 16.69 10.76 -90.50
N ALA A 276 15.97 9.71 -90.13
CA ALA A 276 16.48 8.61 -89.31
C ALA A 276 17.73 7.96 -89.92
N LYS A 277 17.69 7.65 -91.21
CA LYS A 277 18.83 7.06 -91.95
C LYS A 277 20.05 7.99 -92.00
N LEU A 278 19.86 9.30 -92.13
CA LEU A 278 20.95 10.28 -92.13
C LEU A 278 21.62 10.38 -90.75
N ILE A 279 20.81 10.50 -89.69
CA ILE A 279 21.29 10.61 -88.30
C ILE A 279 22.12 9.38 -87.90
N ASP A 280 21.72 8.18 -88.32
CA ASP A 280 22.45 6.95 -88.00
C ASP A 280 23.81 6.84 -88.71
N ALA A 281 24.00 7.52 -89.84
CA ALA A 281 25.26 7.55 -90.59
C ALA A 281 26.30 8.50 -89.96
N GLU A 282 25.89 9.73 -89.62
CA GLU A 282 26.80 10.81 -89.22
C GLU A 282 27.12 10.85 -87.72
N THR A 283 26.35 10.13 -86.89
CA THR A 283 26.49 10.15 -85.42
C THR A 283 27.07 8.85 -84.85
N ARG A 284 27.70 8.95 -83.68
CA ARG A 284 28.14 7.79 -82.88
C ARG A 284 27.48 7.84 -81.50
N GLY A 285 27.06 6.68 -81.00
CA GLY A 285 26.45 6.58 -79.67
C GLY A 285 27.50 6.71 -78.57
N CYS A 286 27.23 7.52 -77.55
CA CYS A 286 28.07 7.59 -76.35
C CYS A 286 28.09 6.21 -75.65
N PRO A 287 29.27 5.67 -75.29
CA PRO A 287 29.38 4.34 -74.70
C PRO A 287 28.78 4.19 -73.29
N LYS A 288 28.52 5.31 -72.59
CA LYS A 288 27.90 5.32 -71.25
C LYS A 288 26.37 5.45 -71.28
N CYS A 289 25.81 6.21 -72.22
CA CYS A 289 24.39 6.57 -72.23
C CYS A 289 23.67 6.41 -73.59
N GLY A 290 24.34 5.95 -74.64
CA GLY A 290 23.72 5.74 -75.97
C GLY A 290 23.25 7.01 -76.69
N ALA A 291 23.42 8.20 -76.11
CA ALA A 291 23.09 9.47 -76.77
C ALA A 291 23.94 9.62 -78.04
N ARG A 292 23.30 9.99 -79.15
CA ARG A 292 23.99 10.26 -80.42
C ARG A 292 24.80 11.55 -80.28
N VAL A 293 26.12 11.42 -80.29
CA VAL A 293 27.06 12.54 -80.34
C VAL A 293 27.52 12.70 -81.80
N PHE A 294 27.73 13.95 -82.20
CA PHE A 294 28.24 14.37 -83.51
C PHE A 294 29.54 15.14 -83.29
N LYS A 295 30.56 14.90 -84.11
CA LYS A 295 31.88 15.55 -83.98
C LYS A 295 32.02 16.69 -85.00
N ILE A 296 32.01 17.92 -84.50
CA ILE A 296 32.09 19.14 -85.31
C ILE A 296 33.54 19.44 -85.75
N SER A 297 34.51 19.23 -84.86
CA SER A 297 35.97 19.07 -85.13
C SER A 297 36.74 19.11 -83.78
N GLY A 298 38.05 18.81 -83.79
CA GLY A 298 38.91 18.93 -82.60
C GLY A 298 39.24 17.62 -81.88
N CYS A 299 39.55 17.74 -80.57
CA CYS A 299 40.07 16.68 -79.71
C CYS A 299 39.19 15.41 -79.73
N ASN A 300 39.82 14.24 -79.51
CA ASN A 300 39.06 12.99 -79.41
C ASN A 300 38.37 12.82 -78.07
N GLN A 301 38.80 13.48 -76.99
CA GLN A 301 38.10 13.48 -75.71
C GLN A 301 36.77 14.27 -75.85
N MET A 302 35.73 13.55 -76.22
CA MET A 302 34.37 14.07 -76.36
C MET A 302 33.68 14.00 -75.00
N PHE A 303 33.46 15.17 -74.39
CA PHE A 303 32.58 15.26 -73.24
C PHE A 303 31.12 15.15 -73.70
N CYS A 304 30.43 14.10 -73.27
CA CYS A 304 29.02 13.90 -73.60
C CYS A 304 28.15 14.92 -72.84
N THR A 305 27.84 16.04 -73.48
CA THR A 305 27.00 17.13 -72.93
C THR A 305 25.58 16.70 -72.52
N ALA A 306 25.12 15.53 -72.97
CA ALA A 306 23.84 14.95 -72.60
C ALA A 306 23.87 14.24 -71.22
N CYS A 307 25.01 13.68 -70.80
CA CYS A 307 25.14 13.00 -69.50
C CYS A 307 26.15 13.64 -68.55
N ASN A 308 27.00 14.56 -69.02
CA ASN A 308 27.98 15.36 -68.26
C ASN A 308 28.96 14.60 -67.33
N ASP A 309 28.92 13.27 -67.30
CA ASP A 309 29.79 12.40 -66.53
C ASP A 309 30.56 11.41 -67.43
N CYS A 310 30.86 11.82 -68.66
CA CYS A 310 31.52 10.98 -69.65
C CYS A 310 32.32 11.85 -70.63
N ALA A 311 33.54 12.21 -70.26
CA ALA A 311 34.59 12.52 -71.23
C ALA A 311 35.04 11.20 -71.85
N PHE A 312 34.96 11.01 -73.17
CA PHE A 312 35.33 9.76 -73.82
C PHE A 312 36.00 9.91 -75.20
N ASP A 313 36.89 8.99 -75.57
CA ASP A 313 37.55 9.01 -76.89
C ASP A 313 36.56 8.70 -78.03
N TRP A 314 36.46 9.58 -79.02
CA TRP A 314 35.53 9.51 -80.15
C TRP A 314 35.70 8.29 -81.06
N VAL A 315 36.92 7.78 -81.22
CA VAL A 315 37.23 6.68 -82.15
C VAL A 315 37.07 5.32 -81.46
N THR A 316 37.34 5.26 -80.15
CA THR A 316 37.50 4.00 -79.39
C THR A 316 36.54 3.81 -78.22
N GLY A 317 35.96 4.89 -77.66
CA GLY A 317 34.89 4.82 -76.65
C GLY A 317 35.32 4.67 -75.17
N ARG A 318 36.52 5.08 -74.76
CA ARG A 318 37.02 4.99 -73.35
C ARG A 318 36.85 6.28 -72.53
N ILE A 319 36.63 6.21 -71.20
CA ILE A 319 36.11 7.31 -70.32
C ILE A 319 37.14 7.95 -69.34
N GLU A 320 36.98 9.25 -68.95
CA GLU A 320 37.83 10.09 -68.04
C GLU A 320 36.97 10.99 -67.04
N THR A 321 37.41 11.43 -65.81
CA THR A 321 36.51 12.05 -64.74
C THR A 321 37.12 12.89 -63.55
N VAL A 322 36.79 14.20 -63.28
CA VAL A 322 37.00 15.00 -61.97
C VAL A 322 36.21 16.36 -61.85
N ILE A 323 35.44 16.72 -60.76
CA ILE A 323 34.95 18.12 -60.34
C ILE A 323 34.50 18.25 -58.82
N HIS A 324 34.41 19.45 -58.16
CA HIS A 324 34.06 19.73 -56.71
C HIS A 324 33.38 21.12 -56.32
N ASN A 325 32.59 21.26 -55.20
CA ASN A 325 32.52 22.34 -54.10
C ASN A 325 31.13 22.54 -53.29
N PRO A 326 31.04 23.00 -51.99
CA PRO A 326 29.80 23.00 -51.11
C PRO A 326 29.48 24.20 -50.09
N HIS A 327 28.32 24.21 -49.35
CA HIS A 327 27.98 24.99 -48.09
C HIS A 327 26.73 24.42 -47.30
N TYR A 328 26.64 24.37 -45.94
CA TYR A 328 25.44 23.80 -45.20
C TYR A 328 25.10 24.16 -43.70
N TYR A 329 26.03 24.44 -42.76
CA TYR A 329 25.78 24.21 -41.29
C TYR A 329 25.43 25.39 -40.35
N GLU A 330 24.28 26.07 -40.47
CA GLU A 330 23.90 27.20 -39.54
C GLU A 330 22.64 26.97 -38.68
N PHE A 331 21.70 26.12 -39.10
CA PHE A 331 20.29 26.15 -38.65
C PHE A 331 20.01 25.68 -37.20
N GLN A 332 20.94 25.01 -36.53
CA GLN A 332 20.60 24.11 -35.41
C GLN A 332 20.73 24.69 -33.99
N ARG A 333 20.81 26.02 -33.82
CA ARG A 333 21.14 26.67 -32.53
C ARG A 333 19.97 27.27 -31.73
N GLN A 334 18.72 27.24 -32.22
CA GLN A 334 17.69 28.20 -31.75
C GLN A 334 16.55 27.70 -30.82
N ARG A 335 16.45 26.43 -30.42
CA ARG A 335 15.28 25.95 -29.63
C ARG A 335 15.56 24.92 -28.54
N ASN A 336 15.51 25.35 -27.27
CA ASN A 336 14.61 24.86 -26.20
C ASN A 336 15.15 25.21 -24.79
N SER A 337 14.86 26.42 -24.31
CA SER A 337 15.05 26.79 -22.89
C SER A 337 13.90 26.21 -22.06
N GLY A 338 14.17 25.24 -21.19
CA GLY A 338 13.15 24.40 -20.56
C GLY A 338 12.74 24.72 -19.12
N GLU A 339 12.00 23.77 -18.54
CA GLU A 339 11.50 23.60 -17.15
C GLU A 339 10.09 24.11 -16.76
N ALA A 340 9.51 23.44 -15.76
CA ALA A 340 8.13 23.56 -15.27
C ALA A 340 7.99 23.14 -13.77
N PRO A 341 6.99 23.65 -13.00
CA PRO A 341 6.90 23.49 -11.53
C PRO A 341 5.84 22.48 -11.01
N ARG A 342 5.72 22.33 -9.67
CA ARG A 342 4.88 21.31 -8.96
C ARG A 342 3.78 21.86 -8.01
N VAL A 343 3.05 20.94 -7.34
CA VAL A 343 1.63 21.00 -6.92
C VAL A 343 1.44 20.93 -5.38
N ALA A 344 0.24 21.32 -4.89
CA ALA A 344 -0.15 21.45 -3.47
C ALA A 344 -0.91 20.25 -2.86
N GLY A 345 -0.87 20.12 -1.51
CA GLY A 345 -1.76 19.26 -0.70
C GLY A 345 -1.16 18.75 0.61
N ASP A 346 -1.26 19.52 1.72
CA ASP A 346 -0.57 19.23 3.00
C ASP A 346 -1.34 19.80 4.23
N ILE A 347 -1.69 19.00 5.27
CA ILE A 347 -2.50 19.41 6.47
C ILE A 347 -2.16 18.54 7.74
N LEU A 348 -2.38 19.07 8.97
CA LEU A 348 -1.95 18.56 10.29
C LEU A 348 -3.09 18.34 11.36
N CYS A 349 -2.71 17.93 12.60
CA CYS A 349 -3.50 17.15 13.58
C CYS A 349 -4.00 17.91 14.86
N GLY A 350 -4.48 17.15 15.88
CA GLY A 350 -5.14 17.71 17.08
C GLY A 350 -4.79 17.06 18.44
N ARG A 351 -5.34 15.87 18.77
CA ARG A 351 -5.17 15.21 20.09
C ARG A 351 -5.19 13.67 19.98
N GLU A 352 -4.03 13.03 20.01
CA GLU A 352 -3.88 11.56 19.97
C GLU A 352 -2.67 11.15 20.83
N ILE A 353 -2.65 9.94 21.42
CA ILE A 353 -1.36 9.36 21.85
C ILE A 353 -0.59 9.05 20.57
N ASP A 354 0.36 9.93 20.26
CA ASP A 354 1.23 9.86 19.11
C ASP A 354 2.71 9.79 19.54
N GLN A 355 3.60 9.70 18.55
CA GLN A 355 5.04 9.60 18.79
C GLN A 355 5.61 10.83 19.52
N ASN A 356 4.98 12.00 19.40
CA ASN A 356 5.42 13.22 20.08
C ASN A 356 4.95 13.25 21.54
N THR A 357 3.70 12.88 21.79
CA THR A 357 3.08 12.78 23.12
C THR A 357 3.83 11.76 23.97
N SER A 358 4.08 10.56 23.43
CA SER A 358 4.91 9.53 24.07
C SER A 358 6.32 10.05 24.42
N ARG A 359 6.96 10.80 23.51
CA ARG A 359 8.28 11.40 23.75
C ARG A 359 8.27 12.44 24.87
N ILE A 360 7.20 13.22 25.01
CA ILE A 360 7.03 14.20 26.10
C ILE A 360 6.83 13.49 27.43
N MET A 361 5.90 12.53 27.51
CA MET A 361 5.65 11.76 28.75
C MET A 361 6.91 11.04 29.26
N LEU A 362 7.80 10.60 28.35
CA LEU A 362 9.09 10.00 28.68
C LEU A 362 10.11 10.98 29.30
N THR A 363 9.90 12.30 29.31
CA THR A 363 10.78 13.24 30.03
C THR A 363 10.51 13.27 31.52
N HIS A 364 9.26 12.99 31.96
CA HIS A 364 8.87 12.98 33.38
C HIS A 364 9.53 11.84 34.20
N PHE A 365 10.26 10.92 33.57
CA PHE A 365 11.08 9.90 34.23
C PHE A 365 12.49 10.44 34.54
N PRO A 366 12.99 10.38 35.79
CA PRO A 366 14.27 10.96 36.19
C PRO A 366 15.43 10.41 35.38
N MET A 367 16.26 11.31 34.83
CA MET A 367 17.20 10.97 33.75
C MET A 367 18.69 11.12 34.07
N GLU A 368 19.05 11.61 35.27
CA GLU A 368 20.42 12.08 35.54
C GLU A 368 21.44 10.97 35.92
N VAL A 369 20.98 9.82 36.44
CA VAL A 369 21.89 8.77 36.96
C VAL A 369 22.28 7.73 35.91
N ILE A 370 21.36 7.38 35.00
CA ILE A 370 21.51 6.25 34.08
C ILE A 370 22.62 6.49 33.04
N SER A 371 22.76 7.71 32.53
CA SER A 371 23.83 8.10 31.60
C SER A 371 25.24 7.93 32.21
N GLY A 372 25.38 8.25 33.50
CA GLY A 372 26.60 8.02 34.29
C GLY A 372 26.90 6.54 34.58
N CYS A 373 25.90 5.65 34.47
CA CYS A 373 26.09 4.20 34.64
C CYS A 373 26.68 3.52 33.39
N ILE A 374 26.58 4.12 32.21
CA ILE A 374 27.03 3.52 30.93
C ILE A 374 28.55 3.37 30.87
N PRO A 375 29.39 4.34 31.29
CA PRO A 375 30.83 4.14 31.45
C PRO A 375 31.17 2.97 32.39
N VAL A 376 30.39 2.79 33.47
CA VAL A 376 30.58 1.68 34.42
C VAL A 376 30.24 0.35 33.77
N TRP A 377 29.05 0.20 33.18
CA TRP A 377 28.63 -1.00 32.44
C TRP A 377 29.60 -1.36 31.30
N ARG A 378 30.10 -0.36 30.55
CA ARG A 378 31.13 -0.56 29.50
C ARG A 378 32.44 -1.10 30.06
N THR A 379 32.83 -0.66 31.26
CA THR A 379 34.08 -1.09 31.90
C THR A 379 33.94 -2.50 32.47
N THR A 380 32.81 -2.81 33.11
CA THR A 380 32.52 -4.13 33.69
C THR A 380 32.31 -5.20 32.61
N ASN A 381 31.70 -4.89 31.47
CA ASN A 381 31.48 -5.83 30.37
C ASN A 381 32.59 -5.80 29.30
N ARG A 382 33.71 -5.12 29.56
CA ARG A 382 34.81 -4.91 28.60
C ARG A 382 35.37 -6.23 28.04
N GLU A 383 35.47 -7.26 28.87
CA GLU A 383 35.95 -8.60 28.47
C GLU A 383 34.98 -9.33 27.54
N PHE A 384 33.67 -9.09 27.67
CA PHE A 384 32.66 -9.75 26.86
C PHE A 384 32.67 -9.27 25.41
N TYR A 385 33.01 -7.99 25.20
CA TYR A 385 33.20 -7.40 23.87
C TYR A 385 34.60 -7.63 23.26
N THR A 386 35.59 -8.09 24.04
CA THR A 386 36.94 -8.40 23.52
C THR A 386 37.17 -9.88 23.24
N TYR A 387 36.52 -10.81 23.96
CA TYR A 387 36.72 -12.26 23.77
C TYR A 387 35.76 -12.96 22.78
N ALA A 388 34.70 -12.29 22.31
CA ALA A 388 33.75 -12.84 21.33
C ALA A 388 33.69 -12.01 20.03
N PRO A 389 34.82 -11.80 19.31
CA PRO A 389 34.89 -10.87 18.17
C PRO A 389 33.96 -11.21 17.01
N ASN A 390 33.51 -12.47 16.89
CA ASN A 390 32.68 -12.93 15.77
C ASN A 390 31.16 -12.85 16.03
N GLN A 391 30.70 -12.60 17.27
CA GLN A 391 29.26 -12.46 17.58
C GLN A 391 28.78 -11.00 17.64
N PHE A 392 29.68 -10.05 17.94
CA PHE A 392 29.32 -8.62 18.13
C PHE A 392 29.97 -7.67 17.11
N GLN A 393 30.45 -8.21 15.99
CA GLN A 393 31.16 -7.49 14.91
C GLN A 393 30.32 -6.40 14.20
N HIS A 394 29.02 -6.33 14.49
CA HIS A 394 28.05 -5.46 13.83
C HIS A 394 27.66 -4.20 14.63
N ILE A 395 28.02 -4.08 15.91
CA ILE A 395 27.66 -2.93 16.77
C ILE A 395 28.61 -1.74 16.47
N LYS A 396 28.25 -0.92 15.47
CA LYS A 396 29.12 0.17 14.95
C LYS A 396 28.75 1.53 15.50
N THR A 397 27.47 1.79 15.74
CA THR A 397 26.90 3.09 16.14
C THR A 397 26.76 3.23 17.66
N GLN A 398 26.60 4.46 18.17
CA GLN A 398 26.25 4.67 19.58
C GLN A 398 24.83 4.19 19.91
N LYS A 399 23.93 4.17 18.92
CA LYS A 399 22.55 3.68 19.07
C LYS A 399 22.52 2.19 19.36
N GLU A 400 23.18 1.36 18.55
CA GLU A 400 23.24 -0.09 18.77
C GLU A 400 23.89 -0.44 20.13
N LYS A 401 24.82 0.39 20.62
CA LYS A 401 25.43 0.25 21.95
C LYS A 401 24.46 0.61 23.08
N TRP A 402 23.57 1.56 22.85
CA TRP A 402 22.52 1.94 23.78
C TRP A 402 21.41 0.88 23.82
N ASP A 403 20.99 0.39 22.66
CA ASP A 403 19.97 -0.64 22.51
C ASP A 403 20.41 -1.94 23.20
N ALA A 404 21.68 -2.37 23.02
CA ALA A 404 22.25 -3.52 23.73
C ALA A 404 22.35 -3.32 25.25
N PHE A 405 22.71 -2.12 25.73
CA PHE A 405 22.71 -1.80 27.16
C PHE A 405 21.28 -1.89 27.75
N CYS A 406 20.28 -1.39 27.03
CA CYS A 406 18.88 -1.51 27.43
C CYS A 406 18.40 -2.97 27.45
N GLU A 407 18.77 -3.77 26.44
CA GLU A 407 18.44 -5.20 26.37
C GLU A 407 19.06 -5.99 27.54
N ASP A 408 20.32 -5.74 27.89
CA ASP A 408 20.98 -6.35 29.05
C ASP A 408 20.33 -5.91 30.39
N CYS A 409 19.91 -4.63 30.51
CA CYS A 409 19.19 -4.14 31.68
C CYS A 409 17.82 -4.79 31.86
N VAL A 410 17.10 -5.06 30.76
CA VAL A 410 15.81 -5.77 30.76
C VAL A 410 16.01 -7.27 31.04
N THR A 411 16.90 -7.94 30.29
CA THR A 411 17.05 -9.41 30.34
C THR A 411 17.88 -9.95 31.52
N ASN A 412 18.48 -9.07 32.34
CA ASN A 412 19.34 -9.44 33.48
C ASN A 412 20.55 -10.33 33.11
N LYS A 413 20.95 -10.38 31.83
CA LYS A 413 22.09 -11.19 31.38
C LYS A 413 23.36 -10.71 32.09
N LYS A 414 23.87 -11.57 32.97
CA LYS A 414 25.09 -11.38 33.77
C LYS A 414 25.11 -10.11 34.64
N GLY A 415 24.40 -10.14 35.77
CA GLY A 415 24.94 -9.63 37.05
C GLY A 415 25.71 -8.30 37.01
N ILE A 416 25.21 -7.30 36.27
CA ILE A 416 25.93 -6.05 35.91
C ILE A 416 26.43 -5.30 37.16
N PHE A 417 25.78 -5.51 38.30
CA PHE A 417 26.08 -4.89 39.59
C PHE A 417 26.71 -5.84 40.63
N ILE A 418 27.03 -7.10 40.27
CA ILE A 418 27.69 -8.08 41.16
C ILE A 418 29.19 -7.80 41.29
N GLY A 419 29.80 -7.10 40.31
CA GLY A 419 31.23 -6.73 40.36
C GLY A 419 31.65 -5.86 41.55
N VAL A 420 30.70 -5.32 42.32
CA VAL A 420 30.96 -4.54 43.54
C VAL A 420 31.21 -5.45 44.77
N ASP A 421 30.82 -6.73 44.73
CA ASP A 421 30.80 -7.64 45.89
C ASP A 421 32.17 -8.26 46.28
N ARG A 422 33.28 -7.85 45.64
CA ARG A 422 34.62 -8.41 45.92
C ARG A 422 35.58 -7.49 46.68
N VAL A 423 35.15 -6.31 47.12
CA VAL A 423 36.00 -5.37 47.88
C VAL A 423 35.32 -4.95 49.19
N VAL A 424 36.14 -4.75 50.23
CA VAL A 424 35.77 -4.53 51.63
C VAL A 424 34.69 -3.45 51.81
N ILE A 425 33.75 -3.75 52.72
CA ILE A 425 32.52 -2.96 52.97
C ILE A 425 32.84 -1.60 53.59
N ASP A 426 32.50 -0.52 52.89
CA ASP A 426 32.33 0.82 53.47
C ASP A 426 30.92 1.39 53.18
N GLY A 427 30.43 2.28 54.05
CA GLY A 427 29.07 2.81 54.06
C GLY A 427 28.69 3.58 52.79
N GLN A 428 29.65 4.13 52.05
CA GLN A 428 29.37 4.81 50.78
C GLN A 428 28.99 3.83 49.65
N GLN A 429 29.61 2.63 49.60
CA GLN A 429 29.34 1.67 48.53
C GLN A 429 27.93 1.05 48.64
N ARG A 430 27.40 0.88 49.86
CA ARG A 430 26.00 0.44 50.06
C ARG A 430 24.98 1.43 49.49
N LYS A 431 25.24 2.75 49.63
CA LYS A 431 24.38 3.80 49.05
C LYS A 431 24.42 3.75 47.51
N ILE A 432 25.61 3.61 46.93
CA ILE A 432 25.80 3.47 45.48
C ILE A 432 25.03 2.25 44.96
N ARG A 433 25.15 1.07 45.61
CA ARG A 433 24.41 -0.14 45.23
C ARG A 433 22.89 0.08 45.21
N LYS A 434 22.32 0.71 46.26
CA LYS A 434 20.88 1.04 46.33
C LYS A 434 20.45 1.94 45.16
N ILE A 435 21.21 3.02 44.90
CA ILE A 435 20.94 3.97 43.81
C ILE A 435 20.97 3.27 42.45
N LEU A 436 21.93 2.37 42.21
CA LEU A 436 22.03 1.61 40.96
C LEU A 436 20.87 0.63 40.76
N THR A 437 20.41 -0.03 41.82
CA THR A 437 19.22 -0.90 41.78
C THR A 437 17.96 -0.11 41.42
N ILE A 438 17.74 1.06 42.05
CA ILE A 438 16.57 1.91 41.75
C ILE A 438 16.66 2.48 40.33
N SER A 439 17.84 2.98 39.93
CA SER A 439 18.08 3.48 38.56
C SER A 439 17.75 2.44 37.49
N ARG A 440 17.98 1.16 37.77
CA ARG A 440 17.59 0.06 36.90
C ARG A 440 16.07 -0.16 36.88
N SER A 441 15.37 -0.14 38.01
CA SER A 441 13.90 -0.25 38.05
C SER A 441 13.27 0.89 37.23
N VAL A 442 13.71 2.12 37.45
CA VAL A 442 13.27 3.31 36.69
C VAL A 442 13.53 3.15 35.19
N LEU A 443 14.72 2.67 34.77
CA LEU A 443 15.02 2.41 33.35
C LEU A 443 14.10 1.34 32.76
N PHE A 444 13.88 0.24 33.47
CA PHE A 444 12.99 -0.84 33.05
C PHE A 444 11.54 -0.33 32.87
N ARG A 445 11.02 0.40 33.86
CA ARG A 445 9.67 1.02 33.80
C ARG A 445 9.56 2.06 32.67
N LYS A 446 10.63 2.82 32.39
CA LYS A 446 10.69 3.77 31.27
C LYS A 446 10.61 3.07 29.90
N LEU A 447 11.32 1.94 29.75
CA LEU A 447 11.28 1.12 28.53
C LEU A 447 9.93 0.40 28.37
N GLN A 448 9.37 -0.12 29.45
CA GLN A 448 8.03 -0.72 29.51
C GLN A 448 6.97 0.29 29.06
N PHE A 449 6.99 1.51 29.61
CA PHE A 449 6.08 2.59 29.21
C PHE A 449 6.24 2.98 27.73
N GLN A 450 7.48 3.05 27.23
CA GLN A 450 7.72 3.31 25.81
C GLN A 450 7.12 2.21 24.91
N ALA A 451 7.26 0.93 25.29
CA ALA A 451 6.69 -0.21 24.55
C ALA A 451 5.15 -0.24 24.63
N ILE A 452 4.55 0.15 25.76
CA ILE A 452 3.11 0.36 25.93
C ILE A 452 2.59 1.45 24.99
N CYS A 453 3.21 2.64 24.98
CA CYS A 453 2.81 3.73 24.10
C CYS A 453 2.91 3.35 22.61
N ARG A 454 3.97 2.63 22.20
CA ARG A 454 4.08 2.07 20.84
C ARG A 454 2.94 1.11 20.52
N THR A 455 2.63 0.19 21.44
CA THR A 455 1.52 -0.76 21.27
C THR A 455 0.19 -0.03 21.08
N ILE A 456 -0.10 1.00 21.89
CA ILE A 456 -1.33 1.81 21.75
C ILE A 456 -1.39 2.52 20.38
N ILE A 457 -0.27 3.09 19.93
CA ILE A 457 -0.15 3.72 18.59
C ILE A 457 -0.41 2.70 17.47
N ASP A 458 0.18 1.50 17.56
CA ASP A 458 -0.04 0.43 16.59
C ASP A 458 -1.50 -0.03 16.57
N LEU A 459 -2.13 -0.19 17.75
CA LEU A 459 -3.55 -0.55 17.86
C LEU A 459 -4.43 0.50 17.15
N ARG A 460 -4.12 1.79 17.32
CA ARG A 460 -4.83 2.92 16.71
C ARG A 460 -4.65 2.97 15.18
N LEU A 461 -3.40 2.99 14.72
CA LEU A 461 -3.06 3.32 13.34
C LEU A 461 -3.01 2.10 12.41
N VAL A 462 -2.81 0.90 12.95
CA VAL A 462 -2.64 -0.33 12.16
C VAL A 462 -3.77 -1.33 12.40
N TRP A 463 -4.14 -1.59 13.66
CA TRP A 463 -5.12 -2.66 13.94
C TRP A 463 -6.57 -2.23 13.71
N ILE A 464 -7.04 -1.11 14.28
CA ILE A 464 -8.43 -0.66 14.08
C ILE A 464 -8.79 -0.47 12.60
N PRO A 465 -7.96 0.18 11.75
CA PRO A 465 -8.29 0.37 10.34
C PRO A 465 -8.43 -0.94 9.54
N ARG A 466 -7.77 -2.04 9.95
CA ARG A 466 -7.92 -3.37 9.33
C ARG A 466 -9.31 -3.99 9.57
N PHE A 467 -10.03 -3.54 10.60
CA PHE A 467 -11.38 -4.00 10.93
C PHE A 467 -12.46 -2.96 10.62
N ALA A 468 -12.07 -1.75 10.19
CA ALA A 468 -12.99 -0.73 9.73
C ALA A 468 -13.68 -1.17 8.43
N ILE A 469 -14.99 -0.89 8.34
CA ILE A 469 -15.83 -1.25 7.21
C ILE A 469 -16.53 0.01 6.73
N ASP A 470 -16.33 0.38 5.47
CA ASP A 470 -17.05 1.47 4.81
C ASP A 470 -18.54 1.12 4.74
N PRO A 471 -19.44 1.81 5.46
CA PRO A 471 -20.87 1.50 5.47
C PRO A 471 -21.57 1.84 4.15
N LEU A 472 -21.00 2.74 3.34
CA LEU A 472 -21.60 3.23 2.10
C LEU A 472 -21.29 2.29 0.93
N ARG A 473 -20.08 1.74 0.91
CA ARG A 473 -19.60 0.86 -0.18
C ARG A 473 -19.61 -0.63 0.16
N HIS A 474 -20.10 -1.00 1.35
CA HIS A 474 -20.23 -2.39 1.74
C HIS A 474 -21.06 -3.19 0.73
N ASN A 475 -20.56 -4.34 0.30
CA ASN A 475 -21.13 -5.21 -0.74
C ASN A 475 -21.39 -4.57 -2.11
N GLU A 476 -20.91 -3.34 -2.38
CA GLU A 476 -21.10 -2.64 -3.67
C GLU A 476 -20.71 -3.52 -4.86
N GLU A 477 -19.52 -4.11 -4.80
CA GLU A 477 -19.01 -5.03 -5.81
C GLU A 477 -19.87 -6.29 -5.98
N LEU A 478 -20.40 -6.87 -4.89
CA LEU A 478 -21.29 -8.03 -4.97
C LEU A 478 -22.61 -7.67 -5.68
N GLY A 479 -23.19 -6.51 -5.37
CA GLY A 479 -24.39 -6.02 -6.04
C GLY A 479 -24.15 -5.69 -7.53
N VAL A 480 -23.00 -5.09 -7.85
CA VAL A 480 -22.60 -4.82 -9.25
C VAL A 480 -22.39 -6.12 -10.01
N ASN A 481 -21.72 -7.11 -9.43
CA ASN A 481 -21.52 -8.41 -10.08
C ASN A 481 -22.84 -9.16 -10.30
N TYR A 482 -23.81 -9.05 -9.37
CA TYR A 482 -25.16 -9.61 -9.56
C TYR A 482 -25.93 -8.88 -10.67
N LEU A 483 -25.90 -7.54 -10.71
CA LEU A 483 -26.51 -6.73 -11.80
C LEU A 483 -25.94 -7.06 -13.18
N LEU A 484 -24.63 -7.29 -13.27
CA LEU A 484 -23.94 -7.67 -14.50
C LEU A 484 -24.11 -9.16 -14.87
N GLY A 485 -24.89 -9.93 -14.11
CA GLY A 485 -25.08 -11.37 -14.33
C GLY A 485 -23.81 -12.23 -14.12
N LYS A 486 -22.77 -11.66 -13.48
CA LYS A 486 -21.48 -12.34 -13.22
C LYS A 486 -21.59 -13.37 -12.08
N ILE A 487 -22.63 -13.30 -11.24
CA ILE A 487 -22.94 -14.26 -10.17
C ILE A 487 -24.44 -14.57 -10.13
N THR A 488 -24.80 -15.79 -9.75
CA THR A 488 -26.20 -16.21 -9.57
C THR A 488 -26.81 -15.69 -8.27
N GLU A 489 -28.14 -15.73 -8.15
CA GLU A 489 -28.88 -15.36 -6.92
C GLU A 489 -28.41 -16.15 -5.69
N LYS A 490 -28.17 -17.45 -5.85
CA LYS A 490 -27.69 -18.33 -4.78
C LYS A 490 -26.26 -17.98 -4.34
N GLU A 491 -25.38 -17.69 -5.29
CA GLU A 491 -24.01 -17.26 -5.00
C GLU A 491 -23.97 -15.89 -4.34
N PHE A 492 -24.82 -14.96 -4.78
CA PHE A 492 -24.96 -13.64 -4.19
C PHE A 492 -25.45 -13.73 -2.74
N ALA A 493 -26.53 -14.47 -2.47
CA ALA A 493 -27.04 -14.69 -1.10
C ALA A 493 -25.97 -15.34 -0.18
N THR A 494 -25.28 -16.37 -0.67
CA THR A 494 -24.18 -17.02 0.07
C THR A 494 -22.98 -16.07 0.29
N ALA A 495 -22.65 -15.21 -0.67
CA ALA A 495 -21.57 -14.22 -0.55
C ALA A 495 -21.93 -13.13 0.49
N LEU A 496 -23.17 -12.62 0.46
CA LEU A 496 -23.67 -11.66 1.44
C LEU A 496 -23.66 -12.24 2.86
N GLN A 497 -24.07 -13.49 3.04
CA GLN A 497 -24.01 -14.18 4.33
C GLN A 497 -22.58 -14.32 4.86
N ARG A 498 -21.60 -14.61 3.98
CA ARG A 498 -20.17 -14.65 4.35
C ARG A 498 -19.65 -13.25 4.71
N SER A 499 -20.04 -12.23 3.94
CA SER A 499 -19.70 -10.83 4.16
C SER A 499 -20.23 -10.36 5.53
N ASP A 500 -21.53 -10.53 5.80
CA ASP A 500 -22.19 -10.20 7.08
C ASP A 500 -21.52 -10.88 8.29
N LYS A 501 -21.17 -12.18 8.17
CA LYS A 501 -20.44 -12.88 9.24
C LYS A 501 -19.06 -12.26 9.49
N ASN A 502 -18.33 -11.88 8.44
CA ASN A 502 -17.03 -11.22 8.56
C ASN A 502 -17.18 -9.81 9.16
N VAL A 503 -18.22 -9.06 8.75
CA VAL A 503 -18.56 -7.73 9.27
C VAL A 503 -18.82 -7.75 10.77
N GLN A 504 -19.65 -8.67 11.25
CA GLN A 504 -19.93 -8.81 12.68
C GLN A 504 -18.65 -9.15 13.45
N LYS A 505 -17.84 -10.10 12.97
CA LYS A 505 -16.55 -10.45 13.59
C LYS A 505 -15.62 -9.23 13.68
N SER A 506 -15.48 -8.47 12.59
CA SER A 506 -14.65 -7.26 12.56
C SER A 506 -15.17 -6.18 13.49
N ARG A 507 -16.49 -5.96 13.55
CA ARG A 507 -17.13 -5.02 14.49
C ARG A 507 -16.89 -5.42 15.94
N ASP A 508 -17.06 -6.69 16.30
CA ASP A 508 -16.82 -7.19 17.65
C ASP A 508 -15.34 -7.00 18.06
N ILE A 509 -14.40 -7.25 17.13
CA ILE A 509 -12.97 -6.97 17.34
C ILE A 509 -12.71 -5.47 17.49
N GLN A 510 -13.30 -4.63 16.63
CA GLN A 510 -13.15 -3.18 16.67
C GLN A 510 -13.69 -2.57 17.97
N ASN A 511 -14.79 -3.10 18.51
CA ASN A 511 -15.36 -2.70 19.78
C ASN A 511 -14.38 -2.97 20.94
N VAL A 512 -13.78 -4.16 20.98
CA VAL A 512 -12.76 -4.51 21.99
C VAL A 512 -11.51 -3.64 21.82
N LEU A 513 -11.02 -3.42 20.59
CA LEU A 513 -9.87 -2.55 20.32
C LEU A 513 -10.13 -1.09 20.72
N THR A 514 -11.32 -0.55 20.43
CA THR A 514 -11.73 0.81 20.83
C THR A 514 -11.80 0.94 22.34
N MET A 515 -12.40 -0.04 23.03
CA MET A 515 -12.39 -0.10 24.49
C MET A 515 -10.96 -0.10 25.05
N VAL A 516 -10.07 -0.96 24.51
CA VAL A 516 -8.66 -0.98 24.93
C VAL A 516 -7.99 0.37 24.72
N ILE A 517 -8.14 1.01 23.57
CA ILE A 517 -7.49 2.30 23.31
C ILE A 517 -8.01 3.38 24.26
N ASN A 518 -9.32 3.47 24.47
CA ASN A 518 -9.89 4.48 25.37
C ASN A 518 -9.41 4.26 26.81
N THR A 519 -9.55 3.05 27.35
CA THR A 519 -9.12 2.73 28.72
C THR A 519 -7.61 2.85 28.91
N ALA A 520 -6.80 2.39 27.95
CA ALA A 520 -5.35 2.54 28.01
C ALA A 520 -4.91 4.01 27.89
N THR A 521 -5.62 4.83 27.11
CA THR A 521 -5.37 6.27 27.01
C THR A 521 -5.63 6.96 28.35
N ASP A 522 -6.73 6.64 29.01
CA ASP A 522 -7.05 7.18 30.34
C ASP A 522 -6.02 6.74 31.40
N ILE A 523 -5.59 5.48 31.38
CA ILE A 523 -4.53 4.97 32.28
C ILE A 523 -3.20 5.70 32.01
N VAL A 524 -2.80 5.85 30.75
CA VAL A 524 -1.56 6.56 30.38
C VAL A 524 -1.59 8.03 30.83
N PHE A 525 -2.70 8.75 30.63
CA PHE A 525 -2.80 10.13 31.10
C PHE A 525 -2.89 10.25 32.63
N ARG A 526 -3.54 9.32 33.33
CA ARG A 526 -3.51 9.24 34.81
C ARG A 526 -2.09 9.02 35.34
N PHE A 527 -1.33 8.11 34.71
CA PHE A 527 0.05 7.83 35.07
C PHE A 527 0.97 9.04 34.80
N ASP A 528 0.85 9.65 33.62
CA ASP A 528 1.58 10.86 33.24
C ASP A 528 1.30 12.05 34.19
N ASP A 529 0.06 12.22 34.64
CA ASP A 529 -0.31 13.23 35.63
C ASP A 529 0.23 12.94 37.03
N HIS A 530 0.27 11.66 37.42
CA HIS A 530 0.94 11.23 38.65
C HIS A 530 2.44 11.52 38.62
N LEU A 531 3.13 11.21 37.51
CA LEU A 531 4.57 11.52 37.34
C LEU A 531 4.86 13.02 37.43
N ARG A 532 4.03 13.87 36.81
CA ARG A 532 4.14 15.34 36.92
C ARG A 532 3.91 15.82 38.36
N THR A 533 2.84 15.35 39.00
CA THR A 533 2.44 15.80 40.35
C THR A 533 3.46 15.37 41.41
N ALA A 534 4.05 14.18 41.26
CA ALA A 534 5.18 13.71 42.06
C ALA A 534 6.52 14.40 41.72
N ASN A 535 6.56 15.24 40.66
CA ASN A 535 7.75 15.89 40.13
C ASN A 535 8.92 14.91 39.89
N LEU A 536 8.60 13.73 39.33
CA LEU A 536 9.51 12.59 39.36
C LEU A 536 10.79 12.83 38.54
N GLU A 537 10.75 13.67 37.51
CA GLU A 537 11.91 14.10 36.72
C GLU A 537 13.01 14.75 37.57
N ASN A 538 12.64 15.48 38.61
CA ASN A 538 13.54 16.20 39.53
C ASN A 538 13.72 15.47 40.87
N ALA A 539 13.15 14.28 41.03
CA ALA A 539 13.22 13.52 42.27
C ALA A 539 14.61 12.91 42.50
N ARG A 540 15.06 12.87 43.76
CA ARG A 540 16.29 12.16 44.12
C ARG A 540 16.07 10.65 43.95
N MET A 541 17.02 9.98 43.30
CA MET A 541 16.92 8.56 42.95
C MET A 541 16.75 7.62 44.15
N ASP A 542 17.17 8.01 45.35
CA ASP A 542 16.99 7.21 46.58
C ASP A 542 15.57 7.30 47.18
N ASN A 543 14.72 8.20 46.66
CA ASN A 543 13.32 8.41 47.02
C ASN A 543 12.32 7.85 45.98
N VAL A 544 12.78 7.31 44.85
CA VAL A 544 11.88 6.75 43.81
C VAL A 544 11.60 5.28 44.14
N GLY A 545 10.41 5.00 44.65
CA GLY A 545 9.92 3.63 44.87
C GLY A 545 9.08 3.09 43.71
N ASP A 546 8.76 1.79 43.77
CA ASP A 546 7.98 1.10 42.74
C ASP A 546 6.50 1.54 42.75
N GLU A 547 6.01 2.11 43.85
CA GLU A 547 4.65 2.67 44.01
C GLU A 547 4.31 3.75 42.98
N HIS A 548 5.30 4.48 42.46
CA HIS A 548 5.10 5.47 41.40
C HIS A 548 4.71 4.84 40.06
N PHE A 549 4.93 3.54 39.88
CA PHE A 549 4.70 2.84 38.62
C PHE A 549 3.47 1.92 38.65
N GLU A 550 2.77 1.77 39.77
CA GLU A 550 1.64 0.83 39.89
C GLU A 550 0.49 1.10 38.90
N ILE A 551 0.21 2.37 38.58
CA ILE A 551 -0.82 2.74 37.61
C ILE A 551 -0.56 2.09 36.22
N ILE A 552 0.69 1.88 35.83
CA ILE A 552 1.03 1.27 34.54
C ILE A 552 0.69 -0.24 34.49
N ASN A 553 0.65 -0.90 35.64
CA ASN A 553 0.35 -2.33 35.74
C ASN A 553 -1.12 -2.62 35.36
N GLU A 554 -2.03 -1.65 35.50
CA GLU A 554 -3.43 -1.74 35.06
C GLU A 554 -3.56 -2.11 33.56
N ILE A 555 -2.58 -1.73 32.73
CA ILE A 555 -2.58 -2.01 31.28
C ILE A 555 -2.39 -3.50 30.98
N ARG A 556 -1.67 -4.24 31.83
CA ARG A 556 -1.50 -5.70 31.68
C ARG A 556 -2.83 -6.42 31.80
N GLU A 557 -3.60 -6.08 32.83
CA GLU A 557 -4.91 -6.69 33.09
C GLU A 557 -5.94 -6.28 32.03
N LEU A 558 -5.89 -5.05 31.53
CA LEU A 558 -6.67 -4.62 30.36
C LEU A 558 -6.37 -5.47 29.12
N PHE A 559 -5.10 -5.75 28.82
CA PHE A 559 -4.70 -6.57 27.68
C PHE A 559 -5.07 -8.04 27.87
N ARG A 560 -4.93 -8.60 29.08
CA ARG A 560 -5.40 -9.95 29.43
C ARG A 560 -6.91 -10.10 29.22
N TYR A 561 -7.70 -9.14 29.71
CA TYR A 561 -9.15 -9.11 29.49
C TYR A 561 -9.51 -9.03 28.00
N ALA A 562 -8.84 -8.15 27.23
CA ALA A 562 -9.05 -8.02 25.79
C ALA A 562 -8.71 -9.31 25.02
N ASN A 563 -7.60 -9.98 25.36
CA ASN A 563 -7.20 -11.27 24.78
C ASN A 563 -8.23 -12.37 25.11
N GLY A 564 -8.80 -12.38 26.31
CA GLY A 564 -9.94 -13.24 26.67
C GLY A 564 -11.19 -12.97 25.81
N CYS A 565 -11.48 -11.70 25.51
CA CYS A 565 -12.56 -11.31 24.60
C CYS A 565 -12.28 -11.78 23.16
N PHE A 566 -11.05 -11.63 22.65
CA PHE A 566 -10.67 -12.12 21.31
C PHE A 566 -10.75 -13.64 21.19
N ALA A 567 -10.41 -14.39 22.24
CA ALA A 567 -10.59 -15.84 22.29
C ALA A 567 -12.08 -16.24 22.22
N ARG A 568 -12.95 -15.57 22.98
CA ARG A 568 -14.43 -15.74 22.91
C ARG A 568 -14.98 -15.42 21.52
N ILE A 569 -14.58 -14.29 20.92
CA ILE A 569 -14.94 -13.93 19.54
C ILE A 569 -14.50 -15.03 18.58
N SER A 570 -13.25 -15.51 18.67
CA SER A 570 -12.74 -16.56 17.80
C SER A 570 -13.59 -17.84 17.86
N LYS A 571 -13.96 -18.28 19.07
CA LYS A 571 -14.88 -19.40 19.31
C LYS A 571 -16.28 -19.13 18.72
N ASN A 572 -16.86 -17.97 19.01
CA ASN A 572 -18.22 -17.59 18.58
C ASN A 572 -18.38 -17.49 17.06
N TYR A 573 -17.31 -17.19 16.31
CA TYR A 573 -17.32 -17.18 14.85
C TYR A 573 -16.69 -18.44 14.21
N ASN A 574 -16.19 -19.40 15.01
CA ASN A 574 -15.40 -20.56 14.54
C ASN A 574 -14.23 -20.13 13.63
N SER A 575 -13.42 -19.19 14.14
CA SER A 575 -12.23 -18.64 13.47
C SER A 575 -11.00 -19.50 13.80
N LYS A 576 -10.12 -19.72 12.82
CA LYS A 576 -8.85 -20.42 13.04
C LYS A 576 -7.78 -19.53 13.71
N SER A 577 -7.80 -18.23 13.42
CA SER A 577 -6.92 -17.25 14.06
C SER A 577 -7.61 -16.58 15.24
N VAL A 578 -6.90 -16.54 16.37
CA VAL A 578 -7.19 -15.70 17.54
C VAL A 578 -6.34 -14.44 17.40
N LEU A 579 -6.89 -13.29 17.76
CA LEU A 579 -6.14 -12.04 17.88
C LEU A 579 -5.54 -11.96 19.30
N THR A 580 -4.25 -11.67 19.39
CA THR A 580 -3.56 -11.39 20.65
C THR A 580 -2.89 -10.03 20.56
N ILE A 581 -3.06 -9.20 21.59
CA ILE A 581 -2.40 -7.89 21.73
C ILE A 581 -1.41 -7.94 22.90
N GLY A 582 -0.35 -7.13 22.81
CA GLY A 582 0.63 -7.00 23.89
C GLY A 582 1.55 -8.20 24.12
N GLN A 583 1.64 -9.17 23.21
CA GLN A 583 2.50 -10.35 23.40
C GLN A 583 3.97 -9.97 23.65
N GLU A 584 4.52 -9.02 22.89
CA GLU A 584 5.89 -8.51 23.14
C GLU A 584 6.06 -7.87 24.53
N LEU A 585 4.99 -7.30 25.09
CA LEU A 585 5.01 -6.76 26.45
C LEU A 585 4.94 -7.89 27.49
N GLU A 586 4.12 -8.93 27.25
CA GLU A 586 4.12 -10.15 28.07
C GLU A 586 5.54 -10.75 28.07
N ASP A 587 6.06 -11.16 26.91
CA ASP A 587 7.36 -11.84 26.75
C ASP A 587 8.58 -11.07 27.30
N LYS A 588 8.56 -9.72 27.29
CA LYS A 588 9.75 -8.90 27.63
C LYS A 588 9.68 -8.13 28.95
N TYR A 589 8.48 -7.82 29.44
CA TYR A 589 8.30 -6.90 30.58
C TYR A 589 7.35 -7.43 31.66
N TRP A 590 6.81 -8.62 31.49
CA TRP A 590 5.70 -9.14 32.31
C TRP A 590 5.78 -10.67 32.54
N GLU A 591 6.41 -11.46 31.67
CA GLU A 591 6.78 -12.86 31.98
C GLU A 591 7.71 -12.88 33.20
N ASP A 592 7.35 -13.74 34.16
CA ASP A 592 7.75 -13.72 35.57
C ASP A 592 7.32 -12.45 36.34
N ASP A 593 6.82 -12.61 37.57
CA ASP A 593 6.21 -11.54 38.40
C ASP A 593 7.27 -10.62 39.04
N GLY A 594 8.30 -10.29 38.28
CA GLY A 594 9.64 -10.04 38.79
C GLY A 594 10.23 -11.25 39.53
N THR A 595 9.50 -12.35 39.71
CA THR A 595 9.82 -13.42 40.66
C THR A 595 11.04 -14.23 40.27
N MET A 596 11.34 -14.46 38.98
CA MET A 596 12.66 -15.00 38.60
C MET A 596 13.81 -14.03 38.85
N ILE A 597 13.59 -12.72 38.76
CA ILE A 597 14.61 -11.68 39.02
C ILE A 597 14.84 -11.51 40.53
N TYR A 598 13.77 -11.37 41.32
CA TYR A 598 13.83 -11.24 42.78
C TYR A 598 14.15 -12.57 43.49
N ALA A 599 13.65 -13.72 43.03
CA ALA A 599 14.03 -15.01 43.61
C ALA A 599 15.45 -15.43 43.22
N GLN A 600 16.01 -14.98 42.08
CA GLN A 600 17.47 -15.08 41.88
C GLN A 600 18.26 -14.21 42.87
N MET A 601 17.70 -13.06 43.30
CA MET A 601 18.30 -12.21 44.32
C MET A 601 18.19 -12.82 45.73
N ASP A 602 17.04 -13.36 46.14
CA ASP A 602 16.87 -14.02 47.45
C ASP A 602 17.57 -15.39 47.51
N ASN A 603 17.64 -16.16 46.41
CA ASN A 603 18.48 -17.36 46.36
C ASN A 603 19.98 -17.00 46.42
N MET A 604 20.42 -15.87 45.84
CA MET A 604 21.80 -15.38 46.05
C MET A 604 22.05 -14.95 47.50
N ARG A 605 21.04 -14.39 48.19
CA ARG A 605 21.07 -14.04 49.61
C ARG A 605 21.32 -15.28 50.48
N LEU A 606 20.49 -16.32 50.30
CA LEU A 606 20.61 -17.61 50.99
C LEU A 606 21.90 -18.36 50.63
N TYR A 607 22.40 -18.24 49.41
CA TYR A 607 23.67 -18.87 49.00
C TYR A 607 24.87 -18.18 49.66
N HIS A 608 24.88 -16.85 49.78
CA HIS A 608 25.93 -16.12 50.48
C HIS A 608 25.96 -16.38 51.99
N ASP A 609 24.79 -16.40 52.65
CA ASP A 609 24.73 -16.67 54.10
C ASP A 609 25.19 -18.09 54.43
N ASN A 610 24.84 -19.09 53.62
CA ASN A 610 25.32 -20.47 53.80
C ASN A 610 26.82 -20.64 53.51
N GLN A 611 27.40 -19.92 52.54
CA GLN A 611 28.84 -19.94 52.31
C GLN A 611 29.62 -19.26 53.45
N ASN A 612 29.11 -18.15 53.99
CA ASN A 612 29.68 -17.50 55.17
C ASN A 612 29.62 -18.41 56.41
N LEU A 613 28.52 -19.13 56.64
CA LEU A 613 28.38 -20.09 57.73
C LEU A 613 29.38 -21.26 57.59
N HIS A 614 29.57 -21.79 56.38
CA HIS A 614 30.55 -22.84 56.10
C HIS A 614 32.02 -22.37 56.25
N GLN A 615 32.33 -21.12 55.88
CA GLN A 615 33.66 -20.54 56.11
C GLN A 615 33.91 -20.25 57.59
N TRP A 616 32.91 -19.75 58.33
CA TRP A 616 32.98 -19.52 59.77
C TRP A 616 33.20 -20.83 60.56
N HIS A 617 32.47 -21.90 60.22
CA HIS A 617 32.70 -23.23 60.81
C HIS A 617 34.10 -23.78 60.49
N ARG A 618 34.63 -23.59 59.27
CA ARG A 618 36.01 -24.00 58.93
C ARG A 618 37.06 -23.18 59.67
N ALA A 619 36.88 -21.87 59.83
CA ALA A 619 37.81 -21.01 60.56
C ALA A 619 37.90 -21.39 62.05
N ASN A 620 36.77 -21.65 62.69
CA ASN A 620 36.74 -22.06 64.09
C ASN A 620 37.30 -23.48 64.32
N LEU A 621 37.07 -24.42 63.38
CA LEU A 621 37.68 -25.76 63.44
C LEU A 621 39.23 -25.73 63.33
N VAL A 622 39.80 -24.74 62.65
CA VAL A 622 41.25 -24.54 62.56
C VAL A 622 41.81 -23.84 63.80
N GLN A 623 41.04 -22.98 64.48
CA GLN A 623 41.48 -22.39 65.75
C GLN A 623 41.45 -23.39 66.91
N VAL A 624 40.47 -24.30 66.96
CA VAL A 624 40.38 -25.30 68.06
C VAL A 624 41.53 -26.32 67.99
N THR A 625 41.95 -26.74 66.79
CA THR A 625 43.10 -27.66 66.64
C THR A 625 44.46 -27.01 66.91
N ALA A 626 44.58 -25.69 66.76
CA ALA A 626 45.79 -24.93 67.10
C ALA A 626 45.95 -24.60 68.60
N ILE A 627 44.97 -24.97 69.44
CA ILE A 627 45.00 -24.78 70.92
C ILE A 627 45.16 -26.13 71.65
N GLN A 628 45.17 -27.25 70.93
CA GLN A 628 45.40 -28.62 71.47
C GLN A 628 46.72 -29.25 71.00
N GLN A 629 47.63 -28.45 70.44
CA GLN A 629 49.05 -28.78 70.20
C GLN A 629 49.93 -27.82 71.00
#